data_AF-A0A815INK4-F1
#
_entry.id   AF-A0A815INK4-F1
#
_cell.length_a   1.000
_cell.length_b   1.000
_cell.length_c   1.000
_cell.angle_alpha   90.00
_cell.angle_beta   90.00
_cell.angle_gamma   90.00
#
_symmetry.space_group_name_H-M   'P 1'
#
loop_
_entity.id
_entity.type
_entity.pdbx_description
1 polymer ?
#
loop_
_entity_poly.entity_id
_entity_poly.type
_entity_poly.pdbx_seq_one_letter_code
_entity_poly.pdbx_strand_id
1 'polypeptide(L)'
;LIKSPYWKKLSEVNRHRNTIWSFYRNDPWNVLDFVAFTLWIVGFITRFIVRDHAFEVSKICMSIDLCLWYMRCLHVFLASERLGPKLLMIFHTMKDLMSFLFFILIFLSAYAITTYSLITTSSFVIWTNSTYFTTVQNGGNLTNIEILRNIIEWGTWKIFGSTSLTTSDSVEMKYTAKNDAYGFVTLILTIAFLVVAYVLLLNNLIASFNFTIQRVHGESHRTWCYHFYVVLKEYEEKDMFVPPLNLFLWPISYYMRKRLHDSTKKRNNTFIAHDNYDIKHIRKQQQRIAEQYWKEKQISKDGSIHQRPYVCRQCKCRGTEADYIESTFL
;
A
#
# COMPACT_ATOMS: atom_id res chain seq x y z
N LEU A 1 -8.08 -20.67 3.91
CA LEU A 1 -7.13 -21.07 2.84
C LEU A 1 -7.05 -19.96 1.79
N ILE A 2 -6.42 -18.84 2.14
CA ILE A 2 -6.17 -17.74 1.21
C ILE A 2 -4.93 -18.13 0.42
N LYS A 3 -5.11 -18.58 -0.83
CA LYS A 3 -4.01 -18.77 -1.78
C LYS A 3 -3.43 -17.39 -2.09
N SER A 4 -2.54 -16.92 -1.23
CA SER A 4 -1.68 -15.78 -1.55
C SER A 4 -0.87 -16.15 -2.81
N PRO A 5 -0.83 -15.28 -3.84
CA PRO A 5 -0.17 -15.54 -5.12
C PRO A 5 1.35 -15.76 -5.01
N TYR A 6 1.92 -15.60 -3.82
CA TYR A 6 3.33 -15.85 -3.53
C TYR A 6 3.65 -17.34 -3.37
N TRP A 7 2.70 -18.17 -2.92
CA TRP A 7 2.95 -19.59 -2.58
C TRP A 7 3.22 -20.48 -3.80
N LYS A 8 2.69 -20.13 -4.97
CA LYS A 8 2.91 -20.90 -6.21
C LYS A 8 4.24 -20.55 -6.90
N LYS A 9 4.96 -19.53 -6.40
CA LYS A 9 6.02 -18.83 -7.15
C LYS A 9 7.44 -19.26 -6.78
N LEU A 10 7.61 -20.07 -5.73
CA LEU A 10 8.91 -20.58 -5.26
C LEU A 10 9.26 -21.98 -5.78
N SER A 11 8.32 -22.72 -6.38
CA SER A 11 8.58 -24.06 -6.93
C SER A 11 9.01 -24.07 -8.41
N GLU A 12 9.06 -22.91 -9.08
CA GLU A 12 9.40 -22.78 -10.50
C GLU A 12 10.73 -22.05 -10.74
N VAL A 13 11.73 -22.28 -9.89
CA VAL A 13 13.04 -21.59 -9.92
C VAL A 13 13.90 -21.92 -11.16
N ASN A 14 13.46 -22.78 -12.08
CA ASN A 14 14.26 -23.21 -13.25
C ASN A 14 13.78 -22.73 -14.63
N ARG A 15 12.97 -21.67 -14.74
CA ARG A 15 12.58 -21.14 -16.07
C ARG A 15 12.85 -19.65 -16.21
N HIS A 16 13.91 -19.36 -16.97
CA HIS A 16 14.14 -18.20 -17.85
C HIS A 16 14.22 -16.78 -17.25
N ARG A 17 15.22 -16.03 -17.72
CA ARG A 17 15.52 -14.62 -17.45
C ARG A 17 14.32 -13.66 -17.56
N ASN A 18 13.30 -13.99 -18.35
CA ASN A 18 12.05 -13.22 -18.47
C ASN A 18 11.21 -13.25 -17.18
N THR A 19 11.38 -14.27 -16.34
CA THR A 19 10.67 -14.47 -15.08
C THR A 19 11.24 -13.60 -13.96
N ILE A 20 12.55 -13.31 -14.00
CA ILE A 20 13.20 -12.41 -13.05
C ILE A 20 12.77 -10.95 -13.32
N TRP A 21 12.78 -10.53 -14.58
CA TRP A 21 12.31 -9.19 -14.96
C TRP A 21 10.82 -8.97 -14.69
N SER A 22 9.99 -10.00 -14.88
CA SER A 22 8.59 -9.91 -14.50
C SER A 22 8.42 -9.91 -12.97
N PHE A 23 9.25 -10.64 -12.22
CA PHE A 23 9.25 -10.59 -10.76
C PHE A 23 9.64 -9.19 -10.25
N TYR A 24 10.74 -8.62 -10.77
CA TYR A 24 11.23 -7.30 -10.38
C TYR A 24 10.19 -6.19 -10.62
N ARG A 25 9.53 -6.20 -11.79
CA ARG A 25 8.49 -5.21 -12.14
C ARG A 25 7.19 -5.35 -11.36
N ASN A 26 6.92 -6.51 -10.77
CA ASN A 26 5.70 -6.73 -9.99
C ASN A 26 5.79 -6.21 -8.55
N ASP A 27 6.99 -5.88 -8.08
CA ASP A 27 7.18 -5.30 -6.76
C ASP A 27 6.92 -3.78 -6.81
N PRO A 28 5.93 -3.25 -6.06
CA PRO A 28 5.61 -1.82 -6.07
C PRO A 28 6.80 -0.94 -5.65
N TRP A 29 7.70 -1.44 -4.80
CA TRP A 29 8.86 -0.67 -4.36
C TRP A 29 9.91 -0.51 -5.45
N ASN A 30 10.11 -1.54 -6.27
CA ASN A 30 11.03 -1.48 -7.40
C ASN A 30 10.48 -0.59 -8.52
N VAL A 31 9.15 -0.56 -8.70
CA VAL A 31 8.51 0.39 -9.62
C VAL A 31 8.69 1.82 -9.11
N LEU A 32 8.49 2.07 -7.81
CA LEU A 32 8.73 3.38 -7.20
C LEU A 32 10.18 3.84 -7.40
N ASP A 33 11.15 2.96 -7.10
CA ASP A 33 12.58 3.25 -7.28
C ASP A 33 12.90 3.56 -8.75
N PHE A 34 12.38 2.77 -9.70
CA PHE A 34 12.56 3.02 -11.12
C PHE A 34 12.01 4.39 -11.53
N VAL A 35 10.79 4.73 -11.09
CA VAL A 35 10.18 6.03 -11.37
C VAL A 35 11.02 7.17 -10.76
N ALA A 36 11.46 7.05 -9.52
CA ALA A 36 12.32 8.04 -8.87
C ALA A 36 13.63 8.24 -9.63
N PHE A 37 14.35 7.16 -9.95
CA PHE A 37 15.59 7.26 -10.74
C PHE A 37 15.37 7.89 -12.12
N THR A 38 14.31 7.53 -12.84
CA THR A 38 14.01 8.15 -14.14
C THR A 38 13.71 9.65 -14.01
N LEU A 39 12.94 10.04 -13.00
CA LEU A 39 12.60 11.44 -12.75
C LEU A 39 13.83 12.25 -12.34
N TRP A 40 14.70 11.67 -11.51
CA TRP A 40 15.97 12.25 -11.12
C TRP A 40 16.89 12.47 -12.34
N ILE A 41 17.02 11.48 -13.22
CA ILE A 41 17.81 11.60 -14.46
C ILE A 41 17.26 12.72 -15.35
N VAL A 42 15.94 12.78 -15.55
CA VAL A 42 15.31 13.83 -16.35
C VAL A 42 15.54 15.21 -15.72
N GLY A 43 15.34 15.35 -14.41
CA GLY A 43 15.59 16.59 -13.68
C GLY A 43 17.06 17.01 -13.76
N PHE A 44 17.99 16.06 -13.63
CA PHE A 44 19.42 16.30 -13.71
C PHE A 44 19.83 16.74 -15.12
N ILE A 45 19.43 16.01 -16.16
CA ILE A 45 19.76 16.34 -17.55
C ILE A 45 19.20 17.71 -17.94
N THR A 46 17.92 17.98 -17.61
CA THR A 46 17.28 19.28 -17.93
C THR A 46 17.98 20.44 -17.24
N ARG A 47 18.55 20.23 -16.05
CA ARG A 47 19.35 21.23 -15.32
C ARG A 47 20.64 21.64 -16.05
N PHE A 48 21.30 20.70 -16.73
CA PHE A 48 22.61 20.94 -17.39
C PHE A 48 22.51 21.33 -18.86
N ILE A 49 21.48 20.89 -19.59
CA ILE A 49 21.40 21.10 -21.04
C ILE A 49 20.73 22.42 -21.42
N VAL A 50 19.76 22.92 -20.64
CA VAL A 50 18.89 24.03 -21.08
C VAL A 50 18.98 25.20 -20.08
N ARG A 51 19.68 26.26 -20.48
CA ARG A 51 20.16 27.34 -19.60
C ARG A 51 19.06 28.20 -18.93
N ASP A 52 17.97 28.51 -19.63
CA ASP A 52 17.06 29.59 -19.17
C ASP A 52 15.60 29.17 -18.90
N HIS A 53 14.96 28.35 -19.74
CA HIS A 53 13.54 27.95 -19.53
C HIS A 53 13.34 26.58 -18.84
N ALA A 54 14.36 25.73 -18.78
CA ALA A 54 14.22 24.41 -18.15
C ALA A 54 14.63 24.39 -16.68
N PHE A 55 15.12 25.50 -16.14
CA PHE A 55 15.47 25.56 -14.72
C PHE A 55 14.25 25.30 -13.84
N GLU A 56 13.10 25.91 -14.16
CA GLU A 56 11.84 25.70 -13.44
C GLU A 56 11.37 24.24 -13.52
N VAL A 57 11.43 23.63 -14.71
CA VAL A 57 11.08 22.23 -14.92
C VAL A 57 12.00 21.32 -14.10
N SER A 58 13.31 21.56 -14.12
CA SER A 58 14.28 20.78 -13.33
C SER A 58 14.01 20.87 -11.83
N LYS A 59 13.66 22.06 -11.34
CA LYS A 59 13.32 22.30 -9.92
C LYS A 59 12.07 21.54 -9.51
N ILE A 60 11.02 21.55 -10.34
CA ILE A 60 9.78 20.81 -10.10
C ILE A 60 10.06 19.30 -10.09
N CYS A 61 10.77 18.78 -11.09
CA CYS A 61 11.12 17.37 -11.17
C CYS A 61 11.93 16.90 -9.95
N MET A 62 12.97 17.65 -9.55
CA MET A 62 13.79 17.30 -8.38
C MET A 62 13.03 17.41 -7.06
N SER A 63 12.07 18.33 -6.96
CA SER A 63 11.23 18.48 -5.77
C SER A 63 10.25 17.31 -5.62
N ILE A 64 9.67 16.83 -6.72
CA ILE A 64 8.83 15.63 -6.73
C ILE A 64 9.66 14.38 -6.46
N ASP A 65 10.87 14.28 -7.03
CA ASP A 65 11.80 13.18 -6.79
C ASP A 65 12.12 13.01 -5.30
N LEU A 66 12.39 14.11 -4.59
CA LEU A 66 12.62 14.07 -3.14
C LEU A 66 11.44 13.45 -2.37
N CYS A 67 10.20 13.74 -2.77
CA CYS A 67 9.02 13.12 -2.16
C CYS A 67 8.99 11.59 -2.39
N LEU A 68 9.39 11.11 -3.56
CA LEU A 68 9.48 9.67 -3.85
C LEU A 68 10.55 9.00 -2.99
N TRP A 69 11.69 9.64 -2.77
CA TRP A 69 12.73 9.15 -1.86
C TRP A 69 12.27 9.10 -0.41
N TYR A 70 11.46 10.06 0.05
CA TYR A 70 10.84 9.96 1.38
C TYR A 70 9.82 8.81 1.47
N MET A 71 9.05 8.56 0.41
CA MET A 71 8.21 7.36 0.36
C MET A 71 9.05 6.08 0.46
N ARG A 72 10.24 6.04 -0.16
CA ARG A 72 11.16 4.90 -0.06
C ARG A 72 11.66 4.64 1.36
N CYS A 73 11.78 5.65 2.22
CA CYS A 73 12.11 5.47 3.63
C CYS A 73 11.11 4.57 4.38
N LEU A 74 9.84 4.51 3.95
CA LEU A 74 8.84 3.60 4.53
C LEU A 74 9.25 2.13 4.38
N HIS A 75 9.95 1.76 3.31
CA HIS A 75 10.46 0.42 3.12
C HIS A 75 11.54 0.03 4.14
N VAL A 76 12.33 0.99 4.61
CA VAL A 76 13.28 0.75 5.71
C VAL A 76 12.52 0.53 7.01
N PHE A 77 11.47 1.32 7.27
CA PHE A 77 10.63 1.17 8.46
C PHE A 77 9.80 -0.12 8.49
N LEU A 78 9.54 -0.73 7.33
CA LEU A 78 8.91 -2.06 7.24
C LEU A 78 9.73 -3.16 7.93
N ALA A 79 11.06 -3.00 8.02
CA ALA A 79 11.93 -3.95 8.72
C ALA A 79 11.83 -3.85 10.26
N SER A 80 11.23 -2.78 10.80
CA SER A 80 11.06 -2.60 12.23
C SER A 80 9.96 -3.50 12.78
N GLU A 81 10.20 -4.14 13.92
CA GLU A 81 9.21 -4.99 14.62
C GLU A 81 7.96 -4.21 15.08
N ARG A 82 8.13 -2.94 15.48
CA ARG A 82 7.02 -2.12 16.02
C ARG A 82 6.23 -1.40 14.93
N LEU A 83 6.90 -0.92 13.89
CA LEU A 83 6.30 -0.12 12.81
C LEU A 83 5.90 -0.98 11.62
N GLY A 84 6.64 -2.06 11.34
CA GLY A 84 6.43 -2.92 10.18
C GLY A 84 5.03 -3.51 10.09
N PRO A 85 4.51 -4.19 11.13
CA PRO A 85 3.15 -4.74 11.10
C PRO A 85 2.09 -3.65 10.87
N LYS A 86 2.25 -2.46 11.46
CA LYS A 86 1.31 -1.34 11.31
C LYS A 86 1.33 -0.77 9.89
N LEU A 87 2.52 -0.58 9.31
CA LEU A 87 2.67 -0.12 7.93
C LEU A 87 2.11 -1.15 6.94
N LEU A 88 2.34 -2.44 7.18
CA LEU A 88 1.80 -3.51 6.36
C LEU A 88 0.27 -3.55 6.39
N MET A 89 -0.34 -3.28 7.55
CA MET A 89 -1.78 -3.12 7.68
C MET A 89 -2.29 -1.94 6.83
N ILE A 90 -1.60 -0.80 6.86
CA ILE A 90 -1.94 0.38 6.04
C ILE A 90 -1.84 0.04 4.54
N PHE A 91 -0.78 -0.60 4.08
CA PHE A 91 -0.65 -0.95 2.65
C PHE A 91 -1.75 -1.91 2.19
N HIS A 92 -2.17 -2.84 3.05
CA HIS A 92 -3.27 -3.73 2.72
C HIS A 92 -4.61 -2.99 2.63
N THR A 93 -4.84 -1.98 3.48
CA THR A 93 -6.07 -1.18 3.45
C THR A 93 -6.11 -0.18 2.28
N MET A 94 -4.96 0.21 1.72
CA MET A 94 -4.90 1.12 0.55
C MET A 94 -5.65 0.57 -0.67
N LYS A 95 -5.67 -0.76 -0.88
CA LYS A 95 -6.41 -1.35 -2.00
C LYS A 95 -7.92 -1.14 -1.88
N ASP A 96 -8.45 -1.25 -0.66
CA ASP A 96 -9.86 -1.01 -0.37
C ASP A 96 -10.18 0.50 -0.51
N LEU A 97 -9.26 1.36 -0.05
CA LEU A 97 -9.36 2.82 -0.19
C LEU A 97 -9.42 3.28 -1.65
N MET A 98 -8.68 2.67 -2.58
CA MET A 98 -8.69 3.09 -3.99
C MET A 98 -10.06 2.95 -4.64
N SER A 99 -10.79 1.87 -4.32
CA SER A 99 -12.16 1.68 -4.82
C SER A 99 -13.11 2.73 -4.24
N PHE A 100 -12.86 3.15 -3.00
CA PHE A 100 -13.64 4.17 -2.34
C PHE A 100 -13.37 5.59 -2.86
N LEU A 101 -12.10 5.92 -3.14
CA LEU A 101 -11.70 7.18 -3.75
C LEU A 101 -12.36 7.41 -5.11
N PHE A 102 -12.62 6.33 -5.87
CA PHE A 102 -13.38 6.40 -7.11
C PHE A 102 -14.81 6.94 -6.90
N PHE A 103 -15.51 6.49 -5.86
CA PHE A 103 -16.84 7.02 -5.52
C PHE A 103 -16.77 8.48 -5.09
N ILE A 104 -15.79 8.86 -4.25
CA ILE A 104 -15.58 10.27 -3.89
C ILE A 104 -15.38 11.12 -5.15
N LEU A 105 -14.54 10.67 -6.09
CA LEU A 105 -14.24 11.42 -7.31
C LEU A 105 -15.49 11.68 -8.17
N ILE A 106 -16.40 10.69 -8.28
CA ILE A 106 -17.66 10.85 -9.02
C ILE A 106 -18.52 11.95 -8.39
N PHE A 107 -18.83 11.84 -7.09
CA PHE A 107 -19.68 12.83 -6.41
C PHE A 107 -19.03 14.21 -6.35
N LEU A 108 -17.71 14.26 -6.14
CA LEU A 108 -16.92 15.48 -6.13
C LEU A 108 -16.98 16.17 -7.49
N SER A 109 -16.77 15.45 -8.59
CA SER A 109 -16.81 16.04 -9.92
C SER A 109 -18.19 16.61 -10.26
N ALA A 110 -19.27 15.89 -9.94
CA ALA A 110 -20.63 16.36 -10.16
C ALA A 110 -20.93 17.64 -9.36
N TYR A 111 -20.57 17.67 -8.08
CA TYR A 111 -20.73 18.85 -7.23
C TYR A 111 -19.89 20.03 -7.72
N ALA A 112 -18.60 19.81 -7.97
CA ALA A 112 -17.64 20.84 -8.32
C ALA A 112 -18.01 21.53 -9.64
N ILE A 113 -18.33 20.75 -10.68
CA ILE A 113 -18.71 21.28 -11.99
C ILE A 113 -20.02 22.08 -11.88
N THR A 114 -21.03 21.53 -11.20
CA THR A 114 -22.35 22.16 -11.08
C THR A 114 -22.27 23.47 -10.28
N THR A 115 -21.62 23.47 -9.12
CA THR A 115 -21.52 24.67 -8.29
C THR A 115 -20.62 25.73 -8.91
N TYR A 116 -19.49 25.33 -9.51
CA TYR A 116 -18.63 26.26 -10.21
C TYR A 116 -19.37 26.92 -11.38
N SER A 117 -20.17 26.16 -12.14
CA SER A 117 -21.00 26.69 -13.23
C SER A 117 -22.09 27.66 -12.76
N LEU A 118 -22.67 27.45 -11.57
CA LEU A 118 -23.74 28.31 -11.03
C LEU A 118 -23.20 29.65 -10.50
N ILE A 119 -22.01 29.63 -9.88
CA ILE A 119 -21.36 30.83 -9.34
C ILE A 119 -20.71 31.64 -10.47
N THR A 120 -20.13 30.94 -11.44
CA THR A 120 -19.44 31.54 -12.59
C THR A 120 -20.45 31.99 -13.64
N THR A 121 -20.97 33.21 -13.48
CA THR A 121 -21.75 33.89 -14.54
C THR A 121 -20.81 34.46 -15.61
N SER A 122 -20.12 33.59 -16.35
CA SER A 122 -19.37 34.00 -17.54
C SER A 122 -20.25 33.92 -18.79
N SER A 123 -20.28 35.01 -19.56
CA SER A 123 -20.79 35.05 -20.93
C SER A 123 -20.07 33.98 -21.75
N PHE A 124 -20.75 32.91 -22.14
CA PHE A 124 -20.21 31.97 -23.12
C PHE A 124 -20.14 32.70 -24.47
N VAL A 125 -18.94 33.03 -24.94
CA VAL A 125 -18.75 33.40 -26.35
C VAL A 125 -18.89 32.12 -27.16
N ILE A 126 -20.11 31.89 -27.65
CA ILE A 126 -20.42 30.88 -28.66
C ILE A 126 -19.61 31.25 -29.90
N TRP A 127 -18.70 30.36 -30.32
CA TRP A 127 -18.14 30.28 -31.68
C TRP A 127 -17.85 31.63 -32.36
N THR A 128 -16.71 32.24 -32.03
CA THR A 128 -16.07 33.16 -32.98
C THR A 128 -14.70 32.58 -33.33
N ASN A 129 -14.29 32.75 -34.59
CA ASN A 129 -13.21 32.06 -35.30
C ASN A 129 -11.78 32.29 -34.73
N SER A 130 -11.58 32.03 -33.43
CA SER A 130 -10.25 31.98 -32.82
C SER A 130 -10.18 30.73 -31.95
N THR A 131 -9.08 30.00 -32.09
CA THR A 131 -8.86 28.61 -31.69
C THR A 131 -8.80 28.34 -30.18
N TYR A 132 -9.34 29.23 -29.34
CA TYR A 132 -9.30 29.10 -27.89
C TYR A 132 -10.60 29.64 -27.27
N PHE A 133 -11.27 28.83 -26.45
CA PHE A 133 -12.39 29.28 -25.62
C PHE A 133 -11.84 30.13 -24.48
N THR A 134 -11.90 31.46 -24.59
CA THR A 134 -11.63 32.36 -23.47
C THR A 134 -12.94 32.83 -22.89
N THR A 135 -13.27 32.39 -21.67
CA THR A 135 -14.37 33.01 -20.92
C THR A 135 -13.83 34.27 -20.26
N VAL A 136 -14.58 35.37 -20.35
CA VAL A 136 -14.26 36.60 -19.63
C VAL A 136 -14.90 36.50 -18.25
N GLN A 137 -14.09 36.20 -17.23
CA GLN A 137 -14.45 36.43 -15.83
C GLN A 137 -13.59 37.57 -15.30
N ASN A 138 -14.21 38.55 -14.62
CA ASN A 138 -13.51 39.64 -13.92
C ASN A 138 -12.45 40.38 -14.77
N GLY A 139 -12.76 40.71 -16.03
CA GLY A 139 -11.89 41.57 -16.85
C GLY A 139 -10.61 40.92 -17.40
N GLY A 140 -10.47 39.59 -17.30
CA GLY A 140 -9.37 38.84 -17.92
C GLY A 140 -9.88 37.66 -18.75
N ASN A 141 -9.09 37.25 -19.75
CA ASN A 141 -9.31 36.03 -20.52
C ASN A 141 -8.78 34.83 -19.72
N LEU A 142 -9.64 33.95 -19.21
CA LEU A 142 -9.19 32.70 -18.58
C LEU A 142 -8.98 31.60 -19.63
N THR A 143 -7.96 30.78 -19.42
CA THR A 143 -7.70 29.57 -20.22
C THR A 143 -8.54 28.39 -19.70
N ASN A 144 -8.80 27.41 -20.58
CA ASN A 144 -9.52 26.17 -20.20
C ASN A 144 -8.88 25.41 -19.02
N ILE A 145 -7.55 25.49 -18.88
CA ILE A 145 -6.79 24.81 -17.82
C ILE A 145 -7.01 25.51 -16.48
N GLU A 146 -7.08 26.84 -16.46
CA GLU A 146 -7.37 27.61 -15.25
C GLU A 146 -8.79 27.37 -14.77
N ILE A 147 -9.76 27.28 -15.68
CA ILE A 147 -11.15 26.91 -15.36
C ILE A 147 -11.18 25.52 -14.69
N LEU A 148 -10.52 24.53 -15.31
CA LEU A 148 -10.45 23.19 -14.76
C LEU A 148 -9.78 23.15 -13.38
N ARG A 149 -8.65 23.87 -13.21
CA ARG A 149 -7.96 24.02 -11.92
C ARG A 149 -8.91 24.59 -10.86
N ASN A 150 -9.64 25.65 -11.18
CA ASN A 150 -10.56 26.30 -10.27
C ASN A 150 -11.73 25.39 -9.87
N ILE A 151 -12.29 24.61 -10.80
CA ILE A 151 -13.34 23.62 -10.51
C ILE A 151 -12.82 22.58 -9.50
N ILE A 152 -11.65 22.00 -9.76
CA ILE A 152 -11.06 20.97 -8.88
C ILE A 152 -10.74 21.57 -7.51
N GLU A 153 -10.12 22.74 -7.47
CA GLU A 153 -9.81 23.46 -6.24
C GLU A 153 -11.07 23.73 -5.43
N TRP A 154 -12.15 24.17 -6.09
CA TRP A 154 -13.44 24.45 -5.45
C TRP A 154 -14.02 23.22 -4.75
N GLY A 155 -14.13 22.09 -5.46
CA GLY A 155 -14.70 20.89 -4.89
C GLY A 155 -13.84 20.30 -3.76
N THR A 156 -12.52 20.28 -3.96
CA THR A 156 -11.59 19.60 -3.04
C THR A 156 -11.50 20.30 -1.69
N TRP A 157 -11.39 21.63 -1.67
CA TRP A 157 -11.34 22.39 -0.42
C TRP A 157 -12.61 22.21 0.43
N LYS A 158 -13.79 22.08 -0.21
CA LYS A 158 -15.06 21.84 0.49
C LYS A 158 -15.13 20.47 1.17
N ILE A 159 -14.50 19.43 0.63
CA ILE A 159 -14.38 18.11 1.30
C ILE A 159 -13.56 18.20 2.59
N PHE A 160 -12.62 19.14 2.69
CA PHE A 160 -11.79 19.32 3.88
C PHE A 160 -12.34 20.36 4.86
N GLY A 161 -13.59 20.82 4.65
CA GLY A 161 -14.25 21.78 5.53
C GLY A 161 -13.77 23.21 5.36
N SER A 162 -12.92 23.50 4.36
CA SER A 162 -12.59 24.86 3.97
C SER A 162 -13.81 25.46 3.27
N THR A 163 -14.66 26.08 4.07
CA THR A 163 -15.82 26.82 3.59
C THR A 163 -15.52 28.28 3.81
N SER A 164 -15.16 28.99 2.75
CA SER A 164 -14.87 30.43 2.75
C SER A 164 -16.11 31.31 3.04
N LEU A 165 -16.99 30.88 3.94
CA LEU A 165 -18.20 31.60 4.37
C LEU A 165 -17.89 32.87 5.18
N THR A 166 -16.64 33.08 5.60
CA THR A 166 -16.29 34.01 6.68
C THR A 166 -15.37 35.16 6.28
N THR A 167 -15.30 35.52 5.00
CA THR A 167 -14.75 36.84 4.62
C THR A 167 -15.79 37.60 3.82
N SER A 168 -16.12 38.80 4.30
CA SER A 168 -16.95 39.81 3.63
C SER A 168 -16.43 40.22 2.25
N ASP A 169 -15.20 39.81 1.90
CA ASP A 169 -14.56 39.99 0.59
C ASP A 169 -14.47 38.72 -0.26
N SER A 170 -15.05 37.60 0.21
CA SER A 170 -15.07 36.37 -0.59
C SER A 170 -15.94 36.55 -1.84
N VAL A 171 -15.37 36.19 -2.98
CA VAL A 171 -16.05 36.06 -4.28
C VAL A 171 -17.37 35.28 -4.14
N GLU A 172 -17.46 34.37 -3.16
CA GLU A 172 -18.66 33.63 -2.75
C GLU A 172 -19.88 34.53 -2.44
N MET A 173 -19.74 35.57 -1.62
CA MET A 173 -20.88 36.47 -1.33
C MET A 173 -21.18 37.41 -2.50
N LYS A 174 -20.16 37.87 -3.23
CA LYS A 174 -20.33 38.90 -4.26
C LYS A 174 -21.08 38.38 -5.51
N TYR A 175 -20.95 37.09 -5.81
CA TYR A 175 -21.64 36.43 -6.93
C TYR A 175 -23.00 35.84 -6.53
N THR A 176 -23.14 35.33 -5.30
CA THR A 176 -24.45 34.90 -4.78
C THR A 176 -25.40 36.08 -4.57
N ALA A 177 -24.88 37.28 -4.22
CA ALA A 177 -25.65 38.52 -4.11
C ALA A 177 -26.11 39.12 -5.46
N LYS A 178 -25.57 38.65 -6.60
CA LYS A 178 -25.96 39.18 -7.93
C LYS A 178 -27.21 38.50 -8.49
N ASN A 179 -27.50 37.27 -8.05
CA ASN A 179 -28.67 36.48 -8.45
C ASN A 179 -29.07 35.53 -7.30
N ASP A 180 -30.05 35.94 -6.49
CA ASP A 180 -30.49 35.22 -5.28
C ASP A 180 -30.83 33.73 -5.53
N ALA A 181 -31.36 33.40 -6.71
CA ALA A 181 -31.73 32.02 -7.07
C ALA A 181 -30.52 31.08 -7.19
N TYR A 182 -29.43 31.52 -7.83
CA TYR A 182 -28.24 30.67 -8.02
C TYR A 182 -27.48 30.47 -6.71
N GLY A 183 -27.43 31.50 -5.86
CA GLY A 183 -26.85 31.38 -4.53
C GLY A 183 -27.61 30.40 -3.64
N PHE A 184 -28.94 30.46 -3.66
CA PHE A 184 -29.78 29.52 -2.91
C PHE A 184 -29.62 28.07 -3.37
N VAL A 185 -29.62 27.81 -4.69
CA VAL A 185 -29.39 26.46 -5.23
C VAL A 185 -28.00 25.94 -4.88
N THR A 186 -26.98 26.78 -4.98
CA THR A 186 -25.59 26.42 -4.63
C THR A 186 -25.45 26.08 -3.14
N LEU A 187 -26.14 26.81 -2.27
CA LEU A 187 -26.19 26.53 -0.84
C LEU A 187 -26.83 25.16 -0.58
N ILE A 188 -27.99 24.87 -1.18
CA ILE A 188 -28.66 23.57 -1.06
C ILE A 188 -27.75 22.45 -1.56
N LEU A 189 -27.12 22.60 -2.73
CA LEU A 189 -26.21 21.61 -3.29
C LEU A 189 -25.00 21.38 -2.38
N THR A 190 -24.48 22.44 -1.76
CA THR A 190 -23.36 22.34 -0.81
C THR A 190 -23.76 21.60 0.45
N ILE A 191 -24.92 21.90 1.03
CA ILE A 191 -25.44 21.17 2.20
C ILE A 191 -25.65 19.70 1.85
N ALA A 192 -26.32 19.39 0.74
CA ALA A 192 -26.56 18.03 0.30
C ALA A 192 -25.25 17.27 0.05
N PHE A 193 -24.28 17.90 -0.62
CA PHE A 193 -22.96 17.34 -0.85
C PHE A 193 -22.22 17.05 0.45
N LEU A 194 -22.20 17.99 1.41
CA LEU A 194 -21.55 17.80 2.70
C LEU A 194 -22.20 16.66 3.50
N VAL A 195 -23.52 16.54 3.47
CA VAL A 195 -24.22 15.40 4.10
C VAL A 195 -23.78 14.09 3.46
N VAL A 196 -23.79 13.98 2.13
CA VAL A 196 -23.34 12.75 1.45
C VAL A 196 -21.86 12.48 1.74
N ALA A 197 -21.00 13.49 1.67
CA ALA A 197 -19.56 13.35 1.86
C ALA A 197 -19.18 12.96 3.29
N TYR A 198 -19.73 13.63 4.31
CA TYR A 198 -19.35 13.42 5.70
C TYR A 198 -20.19 12.35 6.41
N VAL A 199 -21.50 12.30 6.15
CA VAL A 199 -22.39 11.35 6.84
C VAL A 199 -22.36 9.99 6.19
N LEU A 200 -22.34 9.91 4.86
CA LEU A 200 -22.33 8.62 4.16
C LEU A 200 -20.91 8.19 3.83
N LEU A 201 -20.19 8.97 3.01
CA LEU A 201 -18.93 8.55 2.43
C LEU A 201 -17.83 8.42 3.50
N LEU A 202 -17.54 9.48 4.26
CA LEU A 202 -16.45 9.45 5.25
C LEU A 202 -16.70 8.38 6.32
N ASN A 203 -17.93 8.24 6.81
CA ASN A 203 -18.27 7.23 7.80
C ASN A 203 -18.14 5.80 7.25
N ASN A 204 -18.55 5.57 6.00
CA ASN A 204 -18.35 4.28 5.35
C ASN A 204 -16.86 3.98 5.12
N LEU A 205 -16.05 5.00 4.83
CA LEU A 205 -14.59 4.84 4.72
C LEU A 205 -13.97 4.43 6.04
N ILE A 206 -14.32 5.12 7.13
CA ILE A 206 -13.86 4.80 8.48
C ILE A 206 -14.28 3.37 8.86
N ALA A 207 -15.53 2.99 8.57
CA ALA A 207 -16.03 1.65 8.83
C ALA A 207 -15.25 0.57 8.05
N SER A 208 -15.03 0.77 6.75
CA SER A 208 -14.25 -0.15 5.92
C SER A 208 -12.79 -0.26 6.39
N PHE A 209 -12.18 0.86 6.79
CA PHE A 209 -10.82 0.87 7.32
C PHE A 209 -10.73 0.09 8.63
N ASN A 210 -11.65 0.32 9.56
CA ASN A 210 -11.71 -0.41 10.83
C ASN A 210 -11.93 -1.91 10.61
N PHE A 211 -12.84 -2.28 9.71
CA PHE A 211 -13.09 -3.68 9.37
C PHE A 211 -11.84 -4.37 8.80
N THR A 212 -11.16 -3.75 7.83
CA THR A 212 -9.95 -4.32 7.23
C THR A 212 -8.80 -4.35 8.25
N ILE A 213 -8.64 -3.33 9.09
CA ILE A 213 -7.66 -3.34 10.19
C ILE A 213 -7.88 -4.53 11.10
N GLN A 214 -9.11 -4.75 11.60
CA GLN A 214 -9.38 -5.86 12.52
C GLN A 214 -9.13 -7.22 11.85
N ARG A 215 -9.56 -7.38 10.59
CA ARG A 215 -9.34 -8.60 9.81
C ARG A 215 -7.85 -8.89 9.58
N VAL A 216 -7.06 -7.86 9.28
CA VAL A 216 -5.63 -8.00 9.01
C VAL A 216 -4.81 -8.09 10.29
N HIS A 217 -5.28 -7.52 11.41
CA HIS A 217 -4.51 -7.45 12.66
C HIS A 217 -4.05 -8.84 13.14
N GLY A 218 -4.95 -9.84 13.14
CA GLY A 218 -4.63 -11.21 13.55
C GLY A 218 -3.61 -11.93 12.65
N GLU A 219 -3.39 -11.44 11.44
CA GLU A 219 -2.49 -12.03 10.43
C GLU A 219 -1.29 -11.13 10.07
N SER A 220 -1.29 -9.90 10.57
CA SER A 220 -0.32 -8.85 10.25
C SER A 220 1.08 -9.23 10.72
N HIS A 221 1.21 -9.74 11.95
CA HIS A 221 2.49 -10.14 12.51
C HIS A 221 3.10 -11.32 11.74
N ARG A 222 2.30 -12.34 11.40
CA ARG A 222 2.77 -13.47 10.58
C ARG A 222 3.24 -13.02 9.20
N THR A 223 2.49 -12.11 8.58
CA THR A 223 2.84 -11.56 7.25
C THR A 223 4.10 -10.70 7.35
N TRP A 224 4.25 -9.90 8.41
CA TRP A 224 5.47 -9.13 8.68
C TRP A 224 6.68 -10.04 8.88
N CYS A 225 6.59 -11.11 9.69
CA CYS A 225 7.70 -12.05 9.89
C CYS A 225 8.17 -12.67 8.56
N TYR A 226 7.24 -12.97 7.65
CA TYR A 226 7.57 -13.45 6.31
C TYR A 226 8.29 -12.38 5.48
N HIS A 227 7.76 -11.16 5.43
CA HIS A 227 8.41 -10.06 4.71
C HIS A 227 9.80 -9.74 5.28
N PHE A 228 9.92 -9.70 6.60
CA PHE A 228 11.18 -9.52 7.30
C PHE A 228 12.19 -10.61 6.96
N TYR A 229 11.77 -11.87 6.91
CA TYR A 229 12.64 -12.98 6.48
C TYR A 229 13.16 -12.79 5.05
N VAL A 230 12.29 -12.40 4.11
CA VAL A 230 12.71 -12.12 2.72
C VAL A 230 13.73 -10.99 2.67
N VAL A 231 13.47 -9.91 3.40
CA VAL A 231 14.39 -8.78 3.51
C VAL A 231 15.73 -9.22 4.13
N LEU A 232 15.69 -9.98 5.22
CA LEU A 232 16.90 -10.45 5.90
C LEU A 232 17.77 -11.30 4.96
N LYS A 233 17.15 -12.20 4.20
CA LYS A 233 17.83 -13.03 3.21
C LYS A 233 18.46 -12.17 2.09
N GLU A 234 17.75 -11.13 1.64
CA GLU A 234 18.28 -10.20 0.65
C GLU A 234 19.49 -9.40 1.17
N TYR A 235 19.46 -8.97 2.45
CA TYR A 235 20.58 -8.26 3.06
C TYR A 235 21.77 -9.17 3.38
N GLU A 236 21.56 -10.46 3.64
CA GLU A 236 22.63 -11.44 3.84
C GLU A 236 23.50 -11.61 2.59
N GLU A 237 22.90 -11.55 1.40
CA GLU A 237 23.60 -11.67 0.12
C GLU A 237 24.31 -10.37 -0.31
N LYS A 238 24.03 -9.23 0.35
CA LYS A 238 24.57 -7.91 -0.01
C LYS A 238 25.88 -7.58 0.69
N ASP A 239 26.57 -6.58 0.15
CA ASP A 239 27.82 -6.08 0.71
C ASP A 239 27.59 -5.37 2.04
N MET A 240 28.60 -5.45 2.92
CA MET A 240 28.56 -4.90 4.28
C MET A 240 28.53 -3.36 4.32
N PHE A 241 28.90 -2.68 3.24
CA PHE A 241 29.09 -1.23 3.23
C PHE A 241 27.84 -0.46 2.84
N VAL A 242 27.60 0.66 3.52
CA VAL A 242 26.49 1.58 3.24
C VAL A 242 26.64 2.14 1.80
N PRO A 243 25.55 2.32 1.04
CA PRO A 243 25.58 2.60 -0.40
C PRO A 243 26.58 3.67 -0.92
N PRO A 244 26.78 4.85 -0.29
CA PRO A 244 27.76 5.82 -0.81
C PRO A 244 29.20 5.31 -0.68
N LEU A 245 29.51 4.52 0.34
CA LEU A 245 30.84 3.93 0.53
C LEU A 245 31.03 2.65 -0.27
N ASN A 246 29.94 1.94 -0.58
CA ASN A 246 30.01 0.71 -1.36
C ASN A 246 30.58 0.96 -2.77
N LEU A 247 30.34 2.10 -3.40
CA LEU A 247 30.89 2.40 -4.74
C LEU A 247 32.42 2.24 -4.80
N PHE A 248 33.13 2.68 -3.75
CA PHE A 248 34.60 2.63 -3.69
C PHE A 248 35.14 1.38 -2.99
N LEU A 249 34.42 0.86 -2.01
CA LEU A 249 34.85 -0.27 -1.19
C LEU A 249 34.40 -1.63 -1.76
N TRP A 250 33.44 -1.64 -2.69
CA TRP A 250 32.97 -2.86 -3.34
C TRP A 250 34.07 -3.65 -4.04
N PRO A 251 34.93 -3.05 -4.90
CA PRO A 251 35.98 -3.79 -5.58
C PRO A 251 36.99 -4.41 -4.60
N ILE A 252 37.34 -3.66 -3.55
CA ILE A 252 38.27 -4.09 -2.50
C ILE A 252 37.66 -5.25 -1.70
N SER A 253 36.42 -5.10 -1.27
CA SER A 253 35.71 -6.11 -0.48
C SER A 253 35.39 -7.37 -1.28
N TYR A 254 35.11 -7.24 -2.58
CA TYR A 254 34.97 -8.37 -3.50
C TYR A 254 36.29 -9.12 -3.63
N TYR A 255 37.41 -8.42 -3.86
CA TYR A 255 38.73 -9.04 -3.94
C TYR A 255 39.14 -9.72 -2.63
N MET A 256 38.89 -9.08 -1.48
CA MET A 256 39.14 -9.65 -0.15
C MET A 256 38.29 -10.88 0.12
N ARG A 257 36.98 -10.85 -0.21
CA ARG A 257 36.09 -12.01 -0.09
C ARG A 257 36.53 -13.15 -0.99
N LYS A 258 36.97 -12.89 -2.22
CA LYS A 258 37.48 -13.94 -3.12
C LYS A 258 38.72 -14.62 -2.53
N ARG A 259 39.68 -13.85 -1.99
CA ARG A 259 40.86 -14.42 -1.29
C ARG A 259 40.50 -15.19 -0.02
N LEU A 260 39.57 -14.67 0.78
CA LEU A 260 39.08 -15.33 1.99
C LEU A 260 38.29 -16.60 1.66
N HIS A 261 37.48 -16.58 0.60
CA HIS A 261 36.70 -17.73 0.11
C HIS A 261 37.61 -18.84 -0.41
N ASP A 262 38.66 -18.52 -1.15
CA ASP A 262 39.66 -19.51 -1.57
C ASP A 262 40.40 -20.13 -0.37
N SER A 263 40.62 -19.33 0.69
CA SER A 263 41.22 -19.78 1.94
C SER A 263 40.27 -20.62 2.81
N THR A 264 38.98 -20.27 2.87
CA THR A 264 37.94 -20.99 3.63
C THR A 264 37.47 -22.24 2.90
N LYS A 265 37.39 -22.28 1.57
CA LYS A 265 37.10 -23.51 0.81
C LYS A 265 38.12 -24.61 1.12
N LYS A 266 39.38 -24.23 1.35
CA LYS A 266 40.46 -25.14 1.78
C LYS A 266 40.29 -25.65 3.22
N ARG A 267 39.68 -24.86 4.10
CA ARG A 267 39.41 -25.16 5.53
C ARG A 267 38.09 -25.90 5.77
N ASN A 268 37.06 -25.59 4.98
CA ASN A 268 35.71 -26.16 5.05
C ASN A 268 35.70 -27.64 4.67
N ASN A 269 36.56 -28.06 3.72
CA ASN A 269 36.75 -29.49 3.43
C ASN A 269 37.19 -30.31 4.65
N THR A 270 37.83 -29.67 5.64
CA THR A 270 38.24 -30.30 6.91
C THR A 270 37.16 -30.18 7.99
N PHE A 271 36.34 -29.11 7.97
CA PHE A 271 35.26 -28.84 8.93
C PHE A 271 33.97 -29.64 8.67
N ILE A 272 33.66 -29.99 7.40
CA ILE A 272 32.50 -30.81 7.01
C ILE A 272 32.50 -32.19 7.71
N ALA A 273 33.65 -32.67 8.17
CA ALA A 273 33.75 -33.90 8.96
C ALA A 273 33.19 -33.76 10.39
N HIS A 274 33.20 -32.55 10.98
CA HIS A 274 32.70 -32.28 12.34
C HIS A 274 31.19 -31.96 12.34
N ASP A 275 30.69 -31.25 11.31
CA ASP A 275 29.26 -30.92 11.14
C ASP A 275 28.34 -32.15 11.07
N ASN A 276 28.83 -33.30 10.61
CA ASN A 276 28.05 -34.53 10.54
C ASN A 276 27.58 -35.03 11.93
N TYR A 277 28.30 -34.72 13.01
CA TYR A 277 27.89 -35.06 14.37
C TYR A 277 26.75 -34.14 14.86
N ASP A 278 26.90 -32.83 14.66
CA ASP A 278 25.89 -31.84 15.07
C ASP A 278 24.61 -31.96 14.25
N ILE A 279 24.69 -32.22 12.94
CA ILE A 279 23.51 -32.48 12.09
C ILE A 279 22.74 -33.72 12.57
N LYS A 280 23.44 -34.78 13.00
CA LYS A 280 22.80 -35.99 13.53
C LYS A 280 22.13 -35.72 14.88
N HIS A 281 22.73 -34.89 15.73
CA HIS A 281 22.14 -34.46 16.99
C HIS A 281 20.88 -33.60 16.77
N ILE A 282 20.95 -32.62 15.86
CA ILE A 282 19.82 -31.76 15.49
C ILE A 282 18.66 -32.58 14.92
N ARG A 283 18.92 -33.55 14.03
CA ARG A 283 17.87 -34.45 13.50
C ARG A 283 17.19 -35.26 14.61
N LYS A 284 17.97 -35.80 15.56
CA LYS A 284 17.41 -36.51 16.72
C LYS A 284 16.54 -35.60 17.59
N GLN A 285 16.94 -34.35 17.81
CA GLN A 285 16.13 -33.38 18.54
C GLN A 285 14.84 -33.04 17.79
N GLN A 286 14.90 -32.79 16.48
CA GLN A 286 13.71 -32.52 15.67
C GLN A 286 12.72 -33.69 15.70
N GLN A 287 13.23 -34.93 15.66
CA GLN A 287 12.39 -36.12 15.74
C GLN A 287 11.70 -36.24 17.10
N ARG A 288 12.39 -35.98 18.21
CA ARG A 288 11.78 -35.97 19.56
C ARG A 288 10.67 -34.92 19.68
N ILE A 289 10.90 -33.72 19.17
CA ILE A 289 9.91 -32.63 19.18
C ILE A 289 8.69 -33.02 18.33
N ALA A 290 8.91 -33.61 17.14
CA ALA A 290 7.83 -34.08 16.29
C ALA A 290 7.01 -35.19 16.98
N GLU A 291 7.65 -36.15 17.62
CA GLU A 291 6.99 -37.21 18.39
C GLU A 291 6.17 -36.65 19.55
N GLN A 292 6.70 -35.68 20.30
CA GLN A 292 5.95 -34.99 21.36
C GLN A 292 4.72 -34.28 20.80
N TYR A 293 4.87 -33.52 19.71
CA TYR A 293 3.76 -32.83 19.06
C TYR A 293 2.66 -33.80 18.59
N TRP A 294 3.02 -34.93 17.98
CA TRP A 294 2.04 -35.93 17.55
C TRP A 294 1.33 -36.60 18.73
N LYS A 295 2.04 -36.87 19.83
CA LYS A 295 1.44 -37.40 21.07
C LYS A 295 0.45 -36.42 21.69
N GLU A 296 0.82 -35.14 21.82
CA GLU A 296 -0.07 -34.09 22.33
C GLU A 296 -1.32 -33.93 21.46
N LYS A 297 -1.16 -34.01 20.14
CA LYS A 297 -2.27 -33.94 19.20
C LYS A 297 -3.20 -35.16 19.28
N GLN A 298 -2.67 -36.35 19.57
CA GLN A 298 -3.48 -37.54 19.83
C GLN A 298 -4.23 -37.40 21.16
N ILE A 299 -3.56 -37.00 22.23
CA ILE A 299 -4.19 -36.76 23.54
C ILE A 299 -5.29 -35.70 23.45
N SER A 300 -5.09 -34.63 22.66
CA SER A 300 -6.11 -33.61 22.42
C SER A 300 -7.31 -34.13 21.62
N LYS A 301 -7.12 -35.09 20.70
CA LYS A 301 -8.22 -35.74 19.98
C LYS A 301 -9.00 -36.70 20.89
N ASP A 302 -8.29 -37.55 21.62
CA ASP A 302 -8.86 -38.52 22.56
C ASP A 302 -9.58 -37.81 23.74
N GLY A 303 -9.11 -36.62 24.11
CA GLY A 303 -9.72 -35.76 25.12
C GLY A 303 -10.94 -34.96 24.64
N SER A 304 -11.21 -34.91 23.33
CA SER A 304 -12.36 -34.19 22.76
C SER A 304 -13.67 -34.91 23.11
N ILE A 305 -14.68 -34.15 23.51
CA ILE A 305 -15.96 -34.64 24.06
C ILE A 305 -16.62 -35.67 23.10
N HIS A 306 -16.53 -35.44 21.80
CA HIS A 306 -17.06 -36.33 20.75
C HIS A 306 -16.43 -37.73 20.67
N GLN A 307 -15.23 -37.95 21.21
CA GLN A 307 -14.54 -39.25 21.16
C GLN A 307 -14.37 -39.93 22.53
N ARG A 308 -14.81 -39.30 23.62
CA ARG A 308 -14.77 -39.94 24.94
C ARG A 308 -15.84 -41.03 25.02
N PRO A 309 -15.50 -42.30 25.28
CA PRO A 309 -16.53 -43.32 25.47
C PRO A 309 -17.34 -43.02 26.75
N TYR A 310 -18.63 -42.70 26.63
CA TYR A 310 -19.55 -42.74 27.78
C TYR A 310 -19.95 -44.19 27.98
N VAL A 311 -19.86 -44.62 29.25
CA VAL A 311 -20.51 -45.84 29.70
C VAL A 311 -21.82 -45.41 30.33
N CYS A 312 -22.94 -45.72 29.66
CA CYS A 312 -24.29 -45.56 30.22
C CYS A 312 -24.36 -46.30 31.58
N ARG A 313 -24.54 -45.57 32.69
CA ARG A 313 -24.57 -46.17 34.04
C ARG A 313 -25.70 -47.20 34.22
N GLN A 314 -26.79 -47.07 33.46
CA GLN A 314 -27.94 -47.99 33.54
C GLN A 314 -27.80 -49.23 32.65
N CYS A 315 -27.05 -49.17 31.55
CA CYS A 315 -27.07 -50.19 30.51
C CYS A 315 -25.70 -50.82 30.18
N LYS A 316 -24.58 -50.30 30.72
CA LYS A 316 -23.19 -50.80 30.52
C LYS A 316 -22.74 -50.92 29.04
N CYS A 317 -23.45 -50.34 28.09
CA CYS A 317 -23.03 -50.25 26.69
C CYS A 317 -21.91 -49.20 26.52
N ARG A 318 -20.93 -49.47 25.65
CA ARG A 318 -19.91 -48.50 25.21
C ARG A 318 -20.33 -47.91 23.87
N GLY A 319 -20.37 -46.59 23.75
CA GLY A 319 -20.60 -45.88 22.49
C GLY A 319 -19.93 -44.51 22.49
N THR A 320 -19.96 -43.82 21.34
CA THR A 320 -19.54 -42.41 21.17
C THR A 320 -20.76 -41.45 21.05
N GLU A 321 -20.61 -40.14 21.22
CA GLU A 321 -21.70 -39.18 21.58
C GLU A 321 -22.38 -38.82 20.29
N ALA A 322 -21.60 -38.90 19.20
CA ALA A 322 -22.06 -39.04 17.84
C ALA A 322 -23.11 -40.16 17.72
N ASP A 323 -22.85 -41.37 18.26
CA ASP A 323 -23.81 -42.49 18.20
C ASP A 323 -25.10 -42.21 19.00
N TYR A 324 -24.99 -41.46 20.10
CA TYR A 324 -26.14 -41.10 20.94
C TYR A 324 -27.01 -40.01 20.28
N ILE A 325 -26.40 -38.99 19.68
CA ILE A 325 -27.10 -37.88 19.00
C ILE A 325 -27.80 -38.38 17.73
N GLU A 326 -27.19 -39.30 16.96
CA GLU A 326 -27.81 -39.88 15.76
C GLU A 326 -29.06 -40.71 16.10
N SER A 327 -29.08 -41.36 17.27
CA SER A 327 -30.23 -42.15 17.76
C SER A 327 -31.39 -41.34 18.33
N THR A 328 -31.21 -40.03 18.57
CA THR A 328 -32.26 -39.15 19.14
C THR A 328 -33.02 -38.37 18.06
N PHE A 329 -32.54 -38.42 16.80
CA PHE A 329 -33.13 -37.72 15.65
C PHE A 329 -33.77 -38.65 14.60
N LEU A 330 -33.82 -39.96 14.86
CA LEU A 330 -34.62 -40.98 14.16
C LEU A 330 -35.63 -41.55 15.15
#